data_AF-A0A128FK02-F1
#
_entry.id   AF-A0A128FK02-F1
#
_cell.length_a   1.000
_cell.length_b   1.000
_cell.length_c   1.000
_cell.angle_alpha   90.00
_cell.angle_beta   90.00
_cell.angle_gamma   90.00
#
_symmetry.space_group_name_H-M   'P 1'
#
loop_
_entity.id
_entity.type
_entity.pdbx_description
1 polymer ?
#
loop_
_entity_poly.entity_id
_entity_poly.type
_entity_poly.pdbx_seq_one_letter_code
_entity_poly.pdbx_strand_id
1 'polypeptide(L)'
;MGSEAITLALNGNRSNLVVICAEDKTVRLKDLKPGDSALYHLEGHFFKLTKGKTGELIADTLNISVKQVNITATDGVDITAPDVSISGNLTIGGNCEAAGRVIGQEGGTFKGIESETHRHKENGRDNLSDGPQ
;
A
#
# COMPACT_ATOMS: atom_id res chain seq x y z
N MET A 1 -8.10 -19.75 -30.03
CA MET A 1 -9.41 -19.56 -29.39
C MET A 1 -9.85 -20.89 -28.77
N GLY A 2 -10.28 -20.90 -27.51
CA GLY A 2 -10.87 -22.09 -26.90
C GLY A 2 -10.89 -22.00 -25.39
N SER A 3 -12.09 -21.99 -24.82
CA SER A 3 -12.32 -22.10 -23.38
C SER A 3 -12.07 -23.53 -22.90
N GLU A 4 -11.65 -23.67 -21.66
CA GLU A 4 -11.62 -24.96 -20.96
C GLU A 4 -12.83 -25.03 -20.06
N ALA A 5 -13.46 -26.20 -19.97
CA ALA A 5 -14.63 -26.39 -19.12
C ALA A 5 -14.52 -27.67 -18.29
N ILE A 6 -14.92 -27.57 -17.03
CA ILE A 6 -15.16 -28.72 -16.17
C ILE A 6 -16.65 -29.07 -16.29
N THR A 7 -16.94 -30.27 -16.76
CA THR A 7 -18.31 -30.76 -16.96
C THR A 7 -18.58 -32.01 -16.14
N LEU A 8 -19.76 -32.12 -15.54
CA LEU A 8 -20.23 -33.31 -14.84
C LEU A 8 -21.30 -34.05 -15.65
N ALA A 9 -21.12 -35.36 -15.83
CA ALA A 9 -22.14 -36.25 -16.35
C ALA A 9 -22.94 -36.84 -15.18
N LEU A 10 -24.08 -36.24 -14.85
CA LEU A 10 -24.94 -36.75 -13.78
C LEU A 10 -25.38 -38.18 -14.12
N ASN A 11 -25.19 -39.11 -13.18
CA ASN A 11 -25.49 -40.53 -13.37
C ASN A 11 -24.81 -41.15 -14.62
N GLY A 12 -23.66 -40.62 -15.05
CA GLY A 12 -22.96 -41.08 -16.26
C GLY A 12 -23.61 -40.66 -17.59
N ASN A 13 -24.64 -39.81 -17.57
CA ASN A 13 -25.31 -39.35 -18.79
C ASN A 13 -24.49 -38.27 -19.52
N ARG A 14 -23.70 -38.70 -20.50
CA ARG A 14 -22.85 -37.81 -21.32
C ARG A 14 -23.63 -36.94 -22.32
N SER A 15 -24.91 -37.23 -22.54
CA SER A 15 -25.78 -36.43 -23.42
C SER A 15 -26.35 -35.20 -22.71
N ASN A 16 -26.29 -35.16 -21.37
CA ASN A 16 -26.81 -34.07 -20.54
C ASN A 16 -25.74 -33.65 -19.52
N LEU A 17 -24.66 -33.05 -20.03
CA LEU A 17 -23.58 -32.55 -19.19
C LEU A 17 -23.99 -31.25 -18.48
N VAL A 18 -23.57 -31.12 -17.23
CA VAL A 18 -23.65 -29.86 -16.46
C VAL A 18 -22.28 -29.21 -16.47
N VAL A 19 -22.18 -27.98 -16.96
CA VAL A 19 -20.94 -27.19 -16.88
C VAL A 19 -20.82 -26.58 -15.49
N ILE A 20 -19.74 -26.89 -14.80
CA ILE A 20 -19.45 -26.38 -13.45
C ILE A 20 -18.60 -25.12 -13.50
N CYS A 21 -17.65 -25.10 -14.45
CA CYS A 21 -16.80 -23.95 -14.70
C CYS A 21 -16.42 -23.94 -16.17
N ALA A 22 -16.37 -22.76 -16.77
CA ALA A 22 -15.79 -22.52 -18.08
C ALA A 22 -14.88 -21.30 -17.96
N GLU A 23 -13.65 -21.42 -18.46
CA GLU A 23 -12.62 -20.39 -18.31
C GLU A 23 -11.93 -20.13 -19.65
N ASP A 24 -11.58 -18.87 -19.91
CA ASP A 24 -10.75 -18.49 -21.05
C ASP A 24 -9.26 -18.63 -20.70
N LYS A 25 -8.63 -19.67 -21.25
CA LYS A 25 -7.20 -19.96 -21.05
C LYS A 25 -6.26 -18.88 -21.61
N THR A 26 -6.74 -17.96 -22.45
CA THR A 26 -5.89 -16.93 -23.05
C THR A 26 -5.47 -15.87 -22.05
N VAL A 27 -6.29 -15.63 -21.02
CA VAL A 27 -6.04 -14.65 -19.95
C VAL A 27 -5.53 -15.29 -18.66
N ARG A 28 -5.48 -16.63 -18.60
CA ARG A 28 -4.91 -17.37 -17.47
C ARG A 28 -3.45 -16.98 -17.26
N LEU A 29 -3.07 -16.69 -16.01
CA LEU A 29 -1.66 -16.49 -15.64
C LEU A 29 -0.84 -17.73 -16.02
N LYS A 30 0.28 -17.53 -16.71
CA LYS A 30 1.19 -18.59 -17.17
C LYS A 30 2.42 -18.67 -16.28
N ASP A 31 3.19 -19.75 -16.44
CA ASP A 31 4.50 -19.95 -15.81
C ASP A 31 4.49 -19.94 -14.26
N LEU A 32 3.35 -20.30 -13.66
CA LEU A 32 3.24 -20.55 -12.22
C LEU A 32 3.98 -21.82 -11.81
N LYS A 33 4.64 -21.79 -10.65
CA LYS A 33 5.32 -22.96 -10.09
C LYS A 33 4.31 -23.86 -9.37
N PRO A 34 4.59 -25.16 -9.24
CA PRO A 34 3.77 -26.05 -8.43
C PRO A 34 3.56 -25.48 -7.01
N GLY A 35 2.30 -25.35 -6.61
CA GLY A 35 1.90 -24.80 -5.31
C GLY A 35 1.57 -23.29 -5.30
N ASP A 36 1.87 -22.57 -6.37
CA ASP A 36 1.43 -21.17 -6.52
C ASP A 36 -0.09 -21.12 -6.73
N SER A 37 -0.73 -20.03 -6.27
CA SER A 37 -2.16 -19.78 -6.50
C SER A 37 -2.40 -18.32 -6.87
N ALA A 38 -3.38 -18.05 -7.72
CA ALA A 38 -3.67 -16.71 -8.19
C ALA A 38 -5.16 -16.50 -8.49
N LEU A 39 -5.61 -15.27 -8.24
CA LEU A 39 -6.85 -14.69 -8.77
C LEU A 39 -6.46 -13.61 -9.79
N TYR A 40 -7.09 -13.61 -10.94
CA TYR A 40 -6.73 -12.69 -12.04
C TYR A 40 -7.96 -12.27 -12.83
N HIS A 41 -7.83 -11.17 -13.56
CA HIS A 41 -8.87 -10.61 -14.43
C HIS A 41 -8.46 -10.68 -15.89
N LEU A 42 -9.44 -10.61 -16.80
CA LEU A 42 -9.22 -10.63 -18.25
C LEU A 42 -8.34 -9.48 -18.75
N GLU A 43 -8.32 -8.36 -18.02
CA GLU A 43 -7.50 -7.18 -18.32
C GLU A 43 -6.07 -7.28 -17.79
N GLY A 44 -5.69 -8.42 -17.18
CA GLY A 44 -4.30 -8.72 -16.81
C GLY A 44 -3.87 -8.33 -15.40
N HIS A 45 -4.73 -7.69 -14.59
CA HIS A 45 -4.46 -7.46 -13.17
C HIS A 45 -4.69 -8.74 -12.35
N PHE A 46 -3.96 -8.90 -11.25
CA PHE A 46 -3.98 -10.14 -10.47
C PHE A 46 -3.57 -9.96 -9.00
N PHE A 47 -3.96 -10.95 -8.20
CA PHE A 47 -3.42 -11.26 -6.89
C PHE A 47 -2.86 -12.68 -6.90
N LYS A 48 -1.58 -12.87 -6.56
CA LYS A 48 -0.96 -14.21 -6.56
C LYS A 48 -0.12 -14.46 -5.30
N LEU A 49 -0.09 -15.72 -4.88
CA LEU A 49 0.73 -16.26 -3.81
C LEU A 49 1.76 -17.22 -4.41
N THR A 50 3.04 -16.97 -4.16
CA THR A 50 4.14 -17.68 -4.83
C THR A 50 5.13 -18.31 -3.85
N LYS A 51 5.94 -19.26 -4.36
CA LYS A 51 7.07 -19.85 -3.62
C LYS A 51 7.95 -18.77 -2.99
N GLY A 52 8.29 -18.95 -1.71
CA GLY A 52 9.03 -17.97 -0.92
C GLY A 52 8.16 -17.17 0.06
N LYS A 53 6.86 -17.52 0.16
CA LYS A 53 5.87 -16.83 1.00
C LYS A 53 5.62 -15.40 0.53
N THR A 54 5.61 -15.19 -0.78
CA THR A 54 5.44 -13.88 -1.39
C THR A 54 4.01 -13.73 -1.91
N GLY A 55 3.38 -12.61 -1.60
CA GLY A 55 2.11 -12.19 -2.15
C GLY A 55 2.31 -10.97 -3.03
N GLU A 56 1.74 -10.99 -4.23
CA GLU A 56 1.81 -9.89 -5.19
C GLU A 56 0.40 -9.49 -5.61
N LEU A 57 0.09 -8.21 -5.48
CA LEU A 57 -1.14 -7.59 -5.98
C LEU A 57 -0.73 -6.54 -7.01
N ILE A 58 -1.11 -6.77 -8.27
CA ILE A 58 -0.77 -5.90 -9.38
C ILE A 58 -2.06 -5.40 -10.03
N ALA A 59 -2.23 -4.09 -10.05
CA ALA A 59 -3.34 -3.38 -10.66
C ALA A 59 -2.94 -1.92 -10.93
N ASP A 60 -3.62 -1.27 -11.86
CA ASP A 60 -3.41 0.16 -12.15
C ASP A 60 -3.96 1.07 -11.04
N THR A 61 -5.01 0.62 -10.35
CA THR A 61 -5.61 1.34 -9.22
C THR A 61 -6.04 0.36 -8.14
N LEU A 62 -5.60 0.60 -6.90
CA LEU A 62 -6.00 -0.15 -5.73
C LEU A 62 -6.77 0.75 -4.76
N ASN A 63 -8.08 0.54 -4.66
CA ASN A 63 -8.93 1.22 -3.69
C ASN A 63 -9.15 0.32 -2.46
N ILE A 64 -8.88 0.84 -1.27
CA ILE A 64 -9.09 0.14 0.00
C ILE A 64 -10.05 0.97 0.85
N SER A 65 -11.31 0.52 0.96
CA SER A 65 -12.34 1.17 1.77
C SER A 65 -12.75 0.25 2.92
N VAL A 66 -12.15 0.46 4.08
CA VAL A 66 -12.35 -0.35 5.28
C VAL A 66 -12.40 0.56 6.53
N LYS A 67 -12.91 0.05 7.64
CA LYS A 67 -12.96 0.81 8.90
C LYS A 67 -11.58 1.09 9.50
N GLN A 68 -10.66 0.13 9.37
CA GLN A 68 -9.30 0.20 9.92
C GLN A 68 -8.36 -0.61 9.05
N VAL A 69 -7.18 -0.05 8.76
CA VAL A 69 -6.05 -0.76 8.17
C VAL A 69 -4.97 -0.90 9.24
N ASN A 70 -4.40 -2.09 9.40
CA ASN A 70 -3.25 -2.36 10.27
C ASN A 70 -2.16 -3.03 9.42
N ILE A 71 -0.96 -2.45 9.42
CA ILE A 71 0.19 -2.97 8.68
C ILE A 71 1.29 -3.24 9.71
N THR A 72 1.72 -4.50 9.81
CA THR A 72 2.82 -4.93 10.69
C THR A 72 3.88 -5.59 9.85
N ALA A 73 5.08 -4.99 9.81
CA ALA A 73 6.26 -5.54 9.16
C ALA A 73 7.44 -5.42 10.13
N THR A 74 8.23 -6.49 10.27
CA THR A 74 9.37 -6.53 11.21
C THR A 74 10.61 -5.84 10.65
N ASP A 75 10.79 -5.89 9.34
CA ASP A 75 12.01 -5.42 8.69
C ASP A 75 11.87 -3.99 8.17
N GLY A 76 10.69 -3.64 7.66
CA GLY A 76 10.40 -2.28 7.18
C GLY A 76 9.13 -2.19 6.33
N VAL A 77 8.73 -0.95 6.03
CA VAL A 77 7.66 -0.63 5.08
C VAL A 77 8.20 0.45 4.14
N ASP A 78 8.34 0.13 2.86
CA ASP A 78 8.76 1.07 1.82
C ASP A 78 7.56 1.52 0.98
N ILE A 79 7.39 2.83 0.83
CA ILE A 79 6.36 3.43 -0.02
C ILE A 79 7.06 4.27 -1.09
N THR A 80 6.96 3.83 -2.34
CA THR A 80 7.50 4.57 -3.49
C THR A 80 6.34 5.14 -4.30
N ALA A 81 6.14 6.45 -4.22
CA ALA A 81 5.15 7.19 -4.99
C ALA A 81 5.66 8.63 -5.22
N PRO A 82 5.22 9.32 -6.28
CA PRO A 82 5.49 10.75 -6.46
C PRO A 82 4.96 11.59 -5.30
N ASP A 83 3.77 11.22 -4.78
CA ASP A 83 3.09 11.90 -3.68
C ASP A 83 2.49 10.89 -2.70
N VAL A 84 2.58 11.22 -1.40
CA VAL A 84 1.90 10.50 -0.31
C VAL A 84 1.10 11.52 0.50
N SER A 85 -0.22 11.33 0.58
CA SER A 85 -1.12 12.23 1.30
C SER A 85 -1.75 11.55 2.51
N ILE A 86 -1.68 12.22 3.65
CA ILE A 86 -2.29 11.79 4.91
C ILE A 86 -3.16 12.95 5.39
N SER A 87 -4.48 12.77 5.37
CA SER A 87 -5.43 13.84 5.71
C SER A 87 -5.65 14.01 7.22
N GLY A 88 -5.19 13.06 8.01
CA GLY A 88 -5.27 13.07 9.47
C GLY A 88 -3.91 13.26 10.13
N ASN A 89 -3.83 12.97 11.43
CA ASN A 89 -2.59 13.09 12.19
C ASN A 89 -1.60 11.99 11.79
N LEU A 90 -0.32 12.36 11.65
CA LEU A 90 0.81 11.45 11.50
C LEU A 90 1.60 11.40 12.81
N THR A 91 1.71 10.22 13.41
CA THR A 91 2.53 9.98 14.60
C THR A 91 3.70 9.08 14.23
N ILE A 92 4.93 9.52 14.53
CA ILE A 92 6.16 8.77 14.29
C ILE A 92 6.79 8.48 15.65
N GLY A 93 6.91 7.19 16.01
CA GLY A 93 7.50 6.78 17.29
C GLY A 93 9.04 6.84 17.32
N GLY A 94 9.67 6.90 16.15
CA GLY A 94 11.12 7.02 15.96
C GLY A 94 11.53 8.38 15.40
N ASN A 95 12.62 8.41 14.64
CA ASN A 95 13.10 9.60 13.96
C ASN A 95 12.33 9.84 12.64
N CYS A 96 12.14 11.11 12.28
CA CYS A 96 11.69 11.53 10.97
C CYS A 96 12.84 12.22 10.24
N GLU A 97 13.25 11.68 9.09
CA GLU A 97 14.29 12.26 8.24
C GLU A 97 13.66 12.67 6.91
N ALA A 98 13.85 13.94 6.52
CA ALA A 98 13.38 14.47 5.26
C ALA A 98 14.56 15.08 4.49
N ALA A 99 14.83 14.57 3.29
CA ALA A 99 15.82 15.17 2.40
C ALA A 99 15.35 16.52 1.82
N GLY A 100 14.02 16.70 1.73
CA GLY A 100 13.38 17.93 1.27
C GLY A 100 13.07 18.91 2.39
N ARG A 101 12.21 19.89 2.08
CA ARG A 101 11.73 20.87 3.06
C ARG A 101 10.55 20.32 3.83
N VAL A 102 10.54 20.56 5.14
CA VAL A 102 9.36 20.38 6.00
C VAL A 102 8.70 21.75 6.19
N ILE A 103 7.39 21.83 5.93
CA ILE A 103 6.62 23.08 6.01
C ILE A 103 5.45 22.86 6.97
N GLY A 104 5.48 23.53 8.13
CA GLY A 104 4.34 23.63 9.04
C GLY A 104 3.59 24.93 8.77
N GLN A 105 2.39 24.86 8.18
CA GLN A 105 1.61 26.07 7.86
C GLN A 105 1.17 26.84 9.12
N GLU A 106 0.95 26.13 10.21
CA GLU A 106 0.66 26.67 11.54
C GLU A 106 1.88 26.61 12.47
N GLY A 107 3.07 26.40 11.91
CA GLY A 107 4.32 26.26 12.66
C GLY A 107 4.56 24.88 13.27
N GLY A 108 5.30 24.83 14.38
CA GLY A 108 5.70 23.56 14.99
C GLY A 108 6.46 23.71 16.32
N THR A 109 6.24 22.74 17.21
CA THR A 109 6.92 22.67 18.51
C THR A 109 8.04 21.62 18.48
N PHE A 110 9.27 22.06 18.71
CA PHE A 110 10.45 21.20 18.76
C PHE A 110 10.99 21.15 20.19
N LYS A 111 10.84 19.99 20.85
CA LYS A 111 11.27 19.80 22.25
C LYS A 111 10.71 20.89 23.19
N GLY A 112 9.46 21.29 22.99
CA GLY A 112 8.77 22.32 23.77
C GLY A 112 9.04 23.77 23.33
N ILE A 113 9.82 23.99 22.28
CA ILE A 113 10.06 25.32 21.69
C ILE A 113 9.18 25.49 20.46
N GLU A 114 8.29 26.47 20.48
CA GLU A 114 7.48 26.85 19.32
C GLU A 114 8.33 27.63 18.31
N SER A 115 8.36 27.20 17.06
CA SER A 115 9.15 27.86 16.02
C SER A 115 8.68 29.28 15.75
N GLU A 116 7.41 29.57 15.98
CA GLU A 116 6.75 30.83 15.67
C GLU A 116 6.94 31.90 16.74
N THR A 117 7.46 31.54 17.91
CA THR A 117 7.61 32.45 19.06
C THR A 117 8.98 32.38 19.72
N HIS A 118 9.87 31.50 19.22
CA HIS A 118 11.21 31.33 19.79
C HIS A 118 12.05 32.62 19.72
N ARG A 119 12.89 32.81 20.74
CA ARG A 119 13.82 33.94 20.87
C ARG A 119 15.25 33.45 21.05
N HIS A 120 16.20 34.27 20.64
CA HIS A 120 17.64 34.00 20.82
C HIS A 120 18.22 34.85 21.93
N LYS A 121 19.31 34.36 22.56
CA LYS A 121 20.11 35.16 23.49
C LYS A 121 21.05 36.06 22.69
N GLU A 122 21.04 37.35 22.99
CA GLU A 122 21.94 38.32 22.35
C GLU A 122 23.20 38.57 23.17
N ASN A 123 24.23 39.14 22.54
CA ASN A 123 25.47 39.52 23.23
C ASN A 123 25.24 40.80 24.05
N GLY A 124 24.83 40.63 25.32
CA GLY A 124 24.58 41.69 26.30
C GLY A 124 23.99 41.10 27.60
N ARG A 125 23.99 41.84 28.71
CA ARG A 125 23.31 41.35 29.93
C ARG A 125 21.80 41.39 29.70
N ASP A 126 21.14 40.25 29.90
CA ASP A 126 19.68 40.10 29.94
C ASP A 126 18.91 40.52 28.67
N ASN A 127 19.55 40.47 27.49
CA ASN A 127 18.88 40.78 26.23
C ASN A 127 18.46 39.51 25.47
N LEU A 128 17.15 39.39 25.21
CA LEU A 128 16.57 38.48 24.22
C LEU A 128 16.25 39.26 22.95
N SER A 129 16.26 38.58 21.80
CA SER A 129 15.82 39.19 20.55
C SER A 129 14.39 39.75 20.64
N ASP A 130 14.15 40.88 19.98
CA ASP A 130 12.80 41.46 19.86
C ASP A 130 11.99 40.68 18.82
N GLY A 131 11.04 39.88 19.31
CA GLY A 131 10.07 39.14 18.51
C GLY A 131 10.52 37.72 18.09
N PRO A 132 9.62 36.96 17.45
CA PRO A 132 9.96 35.69 16.82
C PRO A 132 10.83 35.91 15.58
N GLN A 133 11.74 34.98 15.34
CA GLN A 133 12.57 34.97 14.13
C GLN A 133 12.01 34.02 13.08
#